data_AF-A0A150X8L3-F1
#
_entry.id   AF-A0A150X8L3-F1
#
_cell.length_a   1.000
_cell.length_b   1.000
_cell.length_c   1.000
_cell.angle_alpha   90.00
_cell.angle_beta   90.00
_cell.angle_gamma   90.00
#
_symmetry.space_group_name_H-M   'P 1'
#
loop_
_entity.id
_entity.type
_entity.pdbx_description
1 polymer ?
#
loop_
_entity_poly.entity_id
_entity_poly.type
_entity_poly.pdbx_seq_one_letter_code
_entity_poly.pdbx_strand_id
1 'polypeptide(L)'
;MENPIQAWINEDKTLSDLLVEIQSLDITVLEQAEVAFDKLCELYDLPKMPEDIEKYKAFFEEKGIEEPSSVFKEHALLKFLEPNNDPRGLVLTAVYHVKNGLRVDYEEIAEKEFGKNIPKDLQVGIRGTGIQGEVVFPTIENKSWVELGCKVNAKLSR
;
A
#
# COMPACT_ATOMS: atom_id res chain seq x y z
N MET A 1 -20.34 0.25 14.98
CA MET A 1 -19.67 0.92 13.85
C MET A 1 -19.38 -0.18 12.85
N GLU A 2 -19.94 -0.11 11.64
CA GLU A 2 -19.69 -1.11 10.61
C GLU A 2 -18.27 -0.95 10.07
N ASN A 3 -17.58 -2.06 9.80
CA ASN A 3 -16.24 -2.00 9.21
C ASN A 3 -16.36 -1.46 7.76
N PRO A 4 -15.69 -0.35 7.40
CA PRO A 4 -15.86 0.29 6.10
C PRO A 4 -15.46 -0.60 4.92
N ILE A 5 -14.48 -1.50 5.10
CA ILE A 5 -14.09 -2.46 4.07
C ILE A 5 -15.16 -3.54 3.92
N GLN A 6 -15.76 -3.99 5.02
CA GLN A 6 -16.85 -4.96 4.95
C GLN A 6 -18.09 -4.35 4.29
N ALA A 7 -18.42 -3.10 4.62
CA ALA A 7 -19.49 -2.35 3.95
C ALA A 7 -19.22 -2.26 2.44
N TRP A 8 -17.99 -1.93 2.05
CA TRP A 8 -17.60 -1.88 0.64
C TRP A 8 -17.76 -3.23 -0.08
N ILE A 9 -17.32 -4.34 0.53
CA ILE A 9 -17.53 -5.68 -0.03
C ILE A 9 -19.02 -5.98 -0.20
N ASN A 10 -19.85 -5.61 0.78
CA ASN A 10 -21.29 -5.89 0.76
C ASN A 10 -22.03 -5.07 -0.31
N GLU A 11 -21.57 -3.84 -0.57
CA GLU A 11 -22.18 -2.91 -1.52
C GLU A 11 -21.71 -3.14 -2.96
N ASP A 12 -20.45 -3.53 -3.14
CA ASP A 12 -19.84 -3.76 -4.46
C ASP A 12 -19.88 -5.25 -4.83
N LYS A 13 -20.92 -5.63 -5.57
CA LYS A 13 -21.09 -7.02 -6.02
C LYS A 13 -19.91 -7.48 -6.89
N THR A 14 -19.37 -6.62 -7.75
CA THR A 14 -18.27 -6.99 -8.64
C THR A 14 -16.99 -7.27 -7.84
N LEU A 15 -16.74 -6.49 -6.79
CA LEU A 15 -15.69 -6.79 -5.82
C LEU A 15 -15.91 -8.15 -5.15
N SER A 16 -17.10 -8.36 -4.59
CA SER A 16 -17.42 -9.59 -3.87
C SER A 16 -17.24 -10.83 -4.75
N ASP A 17 -17.75 -10.79 -5.98
CA ASP A 17 -17.62 -11.88 -6.95
C ASP A 17 -16.14 -12.14 -7.30
N LEU A 18 -15.35 -11.09 -7.51
CA LEU A 18 -13.91 -11.20 -7.78
C LEU A 18 -13.14 -11.78 -6.59
N LEU A 19 -13.45 -11.38 -5.36
CA LEU A 19 -12.81 -11.92 -4.16
C LEU A 19 -13.12 -13.41 -3.98
N VAL A 20 -14.36 -13.84 -4.24
CA VAL A 20 -14.74 -15.25 -4.23
C VAL A 20 -13.99 -16.04 -5.29
N GLU A 21 -13.88 -15.50 -6.52
CA GLU A 21 -13.10 -16.12 -7.60
C GLU A 21 -11.65 -16.35 -7.16
N ILE A 22 -10.98 -15.31 -6.63
CA ILE A 22 -9.59 -15.40 -6.19
C ILE A 22 -9.42 -16.41 -5.05
N GLN A 23 -10.32 -16.39 -4.06
CA GLN A 23 -10.28 -17.32 -2.93
C GLN A 23 -10.50 -18.78 -3.35
N SER A 24 -11.19 -19.01 -4.47
CA SER A 24 -11.45 -20.34 -5.01
C SER A 24 -10.29 -20.94 -5.81
N LEU A 25 -9.24 -20.15 -6.09
CA LEU A 25 -8.05 -20.62 -6.80
C LEU A 25 -7.26 -21.62 -5.94
N ASP A 26 -6.87 -22.73 -6.53
CA ASP A 26 -6.03 -23.78 -5.92
C ASP A 26 -4.54 -23.37 -5.93
N ILE A 27 -4.25 -22.26 -5.25
CA ILE A 27 -2.92 -21.67 -5.08
C ILE A 27 -2.75 -21.20 -3.63
N THR A 28 -1.53 -20.86 -3.23
CA THR A 28 -1.26 -20.40 -1.86
C THR A 28 -1.94 -19.06 -1.55
N VAL A 29 -2.17 -18.78 -0.27
CA VAL A 29 -2.73 -17.49 0.20
C VAL A 29 -1.88 -16.30 -0.27
N LEU A 30 -0.56 -16.47 -0.38
CA LEU A 30 0.34 -15.44 -0.87
C LEU A 30 0.15 -15.20 -2.37
N GLU A 31 0.07 -16.27 -3.17
CA GLU A 31 -0.22 -16.17 -4.61
C GLU A 31 -1.63 -15.60 -4.86
N GLN A 32 -2.62 -15.94 -4.03
CA GLN A 32 -3.95 -15.29 -4.08
C GLN A 32 -3.86 -13.78 -3.83
N ALA A 33 -3.00 -13.33 -2.91
CA ALA A 33 -2.77 -11.92 -2.68
C ALA A 33 -2.08 -11.23 -3.86
N GLU A 34 -1.17 -11.91 -4.56
CA GLU A 34 -0.56 -11.40 -5.79
C GLU A 34 -1.59 -11.25 -6.91
N VAL A 35 -2.45 -12.26 -7.10
CA VAL A 35 -3.56 -12.18 -8.06
C VAL A 35 -4.53 -11.05 -7.68
N ALA A 36 -4.86 -10.93 -6.40
CA ALA A 36 -5.73 -9.84 -5.92
C ALA A 36 -5.11 -8.47 -6.16
N PHE A 37 -3.81 -8.31 -5.93
CA PHE A 37 -3.10 -7.06 -6.13
C PHE A 37 -3.24 -6.57 -7.57
N ASP A 38 -3.11 -7.48 -8.53
CA ASP A 38 -3.21 -7.17 -9.94
C ASP A 38 -4.66 -6.89 -10.36
N LYS A 39 -5.56 -7.84 -10.10
CA LYS A 39 -6.95 -7.76 -10.55
C LYS A 39 -7.72 -6.61 -9.91
N LEU A 40 -7.45 -6.27 -8.64
CA LEU A 40 -8.12 -5.15 -7.98
C LEU A 40 -7.63 -3.79 -8.48
N CYS A 41 -6.33 -3.66 -8.81
CA CYS A 41 -5.84 -2.45 -9.46
C CYS A 41 -6.50 -2.24 -10.83
N GLU A 42 -6.67 -3.31 -11.60
CA GLU A 42 -7.36 -3.27 -12.89
C GLU A 42 -8.86 -2.96 -12.74
N LEU A 43 -9.55 -3.62 -11.80
CA LEU A 43 -11.00 -3.44 -11.58
C LEU A 43 -11.35 -1.98 -11.27
N TYR A 44 -10.53 -1.31 -10.47
CA TYR A 44 -10.79 0.06 -10.02
C TYR A 44 -9.99 1.12 -10.76
N ASP A 45 -9.21 0.72 -11.76
CA ASP A 45 -8.30 1.57 -12.52
C ASP A 45 -7.46 2.47 -11.59
N LEU A 46 -6.62 1.83 -10.77
CA LEU A 46 -5.78 2.49 -9.77
C LEU A 46 -4.28 2.36 -10.09
N PRO A 47 -3.45 3.33 -9.68
CA PRO A 47 -2.01 3.24 -9.85
C PRO A 47 -1.44 2.08 -9.02
N LYS A 48 -1.08 1.00 -9.71
CA LYS A 48 -0.48 -0.19 -9.13
C LYS A 48 0.88 0.13 -8.52
N MET A 49 1.75 0.78 -9.29
CA MET A 49 3.11 1.17 -8.88
C MET A 49 3.26 2.70 -8.80
N PRO A 50 4.26 3.23 -8.07
CA PRO A 50 4.49 4.68 -7.97
C PRO A 50 4.68 5.37 -9.33
N GLU A 51 5.35 4.70 -10.27
CA GLU A 51 5.56 5.18 -11.64
C GLU A 51 4.27 5.35 -12.45
N ASP A 52 3.16 4.73 -12.03
CA ASP A 52 1.87 4.86 -12.71
C ASP A 52 1.09 6.11 -12.31
N ILE A 53 1.42 6.74 -11.18
CA ILE A 53 0.64 7.83 -10.56
C ILE A 53 0.33 8.97 -11.54
N GLU A 54 1.28 9.35 -12.40
CA GLU A 54 1.11 10.46 -13.35
C GLU A 54 -0.06 10.21 -14.33
N LYS A 55 -0.31 8.94 -14.69
CA LYS A 55 -1.44 8.56 -15.57
C LYS A 55 -2.80 8.80 -14.90
N TYR A 56 -2.83 8.84 -13.57
CA TYR A 56 -4.03 8.94 -12.74
C TYR A 56 -4.22 10.33 -12.13
N LYS A 57 -3.48 11.34 -12.59
CA LYS A 57 -3.54 12.70 -12.04
C LYS A 57 -4.96 13.28 -12.05
N ALA A 58 -5.69 13.12 -13.16
CA ALA A 58 -7.08 13.59 -13.28
C ALA A 58 -8.01 12.92 -12.25
N PHE A 59 -7.86 11.60 -12.03
CA PHE A 59 -8.62 10.87 -11.02
C PHE A 59 -8.40 11.44 -9.61
N PHE A 60 -7.16 11.77 -9.26
CA PHE A 60 -6.86 12.35 -7.94
C PHE A 60 -7.35 13.79 -7.81
N GLU A 61 -7.20 14.61 -8.85
CA GLU A 61 -7.69 15.99 -8.89
C GLU A 61 -9.22 16.06 -8.74
N GLU A 62 -9.96 15.22 -9.47
CA GLU A 62 -11.43 15.13 -9.39
C GLU A 62 -11.92 14.76 -7.98
N LYS A 63 -11.12 14.00 -7.24
CA LYS A 63 -11.41 13.59 -5.86
C LYS A 63 -10.88 14.56 -4.80
N GLY A 64 -10.15 15.60 -5.19
CA GLY A 64 -9.50 16.52 -4.26
C GLY A 64 -8.39 15.86 -3.43
N ILE A 65 -7.73 14.83 -3.96
CA ILE A 65 -6.63 14.13 -3.30
C ILE A 65 -5.32 14.85 -3.64
N GLU A 66 -4.77 15.57 -2.66
CA GLU A 66 -3.57 16.41 -2.85
C GLU A 66 -2.27 15.61 -2.90
N GLU A 67 -2.21 14.46 -2.20
CA GLU A 67 -1.04 13.59 -2.16
C GLU A 67 -1.39 12.18 -2.69
N PRO A 68 -1.31 11.99 -4.00
CA PRO A 68 -1.49 10.68 -4.63
C PRO A 68 -0.58 9.59 -4.04
N SER A 69 -1.10 8.36 -4.03
CA SER A 69 -0.35 7.17 -3.63
C SER A 69 -0.56 6.04 -4.65
N SER A 70 0.21 4.97 -4.51
CA SER A 70 0.06 3.74 -5.30
C SER A 70 -0.30 2.58 -4.39
N VAL A 71 -0.96 1.56 -4.95
CA VAL A 71 -1.36 0.37 -4.18
C VAL A 71 -0.11 -0.35 -3.64
N PHE A 72 0.99 -0.38 -4.41
CA PHE A 72 2.29 -0.87 -3.96
C PHE A 72 2.78 -0.17 -2.68
N LYS A 73 2.77 1.17 -2.67
CA LYS A 73 3.23 1.97 -1.54
C LYS A 73 2.39 1.68 -0.30
N GLU A 74 1.06 1.80 -0.41
CA GLU A 74 0.16 1.59 0.73
C GLU A 74 0.26 0.16 1.25
N HIS A 75 0.31 -0.85 0.37
CA HIS A 75 0.47 -2.24 0.76
C HIS A 75 1.77 -2.48 1.55
N ALA A 76 2.90 -1.93 1.09
CA ALA A 76 4.18 -2.11 1.79
C ALA A 76 4.16 -1.49 3.20
N LEU A 77 3.52 -0.32 3.36
CA LEU A 77 3.37 0.34 4.65
C LEU A 77 2.43 -0.44 5.58
N LEU A 78 1.28 -0.89 5.07
CA LEU A 78 0.35 -1.74 5.82
C LEU A 78 0.99 -3.07 6.25
N LYS A 79 1.75 -3.71 5.36
CA LYS A 79 2.50 -4.93 5.68
C LYS A 79 3.55 -4.68 6.75
N PHE A 80 4.21 -3.52 6.73
CA PHE A 80 5.15 -3.15 7.78
C PHE A 80 4.43 -2.96 9.12
N LEU A 81 3.26 -2.32 9.14
CA LEU A 81 2.46 -2.11 10.36
C LEU A 81 1.80 -3.39 10.89
N GLU A 82 1.38 -4.30 10.03
CA GLU A 82 0.63 -5.49 10.41
C GLU A 82 1.16 -6.74 9.68
N PRO A 83 2.41 -7.17 9.93
CA PRO A 83 3.09 -8.21 9.13
C PRO A 83 2.49 -9.61 9.28
N ASN A 84 1.68 -9.84 10.32
CA ASN A 84 1.04 -11.12 10.60
C ASN A 84 -0.41 -11.20 10.09
N ASN A 85 -0.93 -10.11 9.50
CA ASN A 85 -2.27 -10.12 8.92
C ASN A 85 -2.31 -10.92 7.61
N ASP A 86 -3.53 -11.33 7.24
CA ASP A 86 -3.76 -11.99 5.96
C ASP A 86 -3.31 -11.09 4.80
N PRO A 87 -2.40 -11.54 3.93
CA PRO A 87 -1.86 -10.71 2.85
C PRO A 87 -2.95 -10.29 1.85
N ARG A 88 -4.00 -11.09 1.66
CA ARG A 88 -5.14 -10.73 0.81
C ARG A 88 -5.92 -9.57 1.42
N GLY A 89 -6.06 -9.58 2.76
CA GLY A 89 -6.67 -8.48 3.52
C GLY A 89 -5.84 -7.19 3.45
N LEU A 90 -4.51 -7.29 3.50
CA LEU A 90 -3.61 -6.14 3.34
C LEU A 90 -3.73 -5.53 1.94
N VAL A 91 -3.80 -6.36 0.90
CA VAL A 91 -4.03 -5.90 -0.48
C VAL A 91 -5.37 -5.17 -0.60
N LEU A 92 -6.45 -5.77 -0.09
CA LEU A 92 -7.78 -5.15 -0.16
C LEU A 92 -7.80 -3.80 0.58
N THR A 93 -7.14 -3.72 1.73
CA THR A 93 -7.01 -2.48 2.51
C THR A 93 -6.22 -1.43 1.75
N ALA A 94 -5.11 -1.80 1.09
CA ALA A 94 -4.30 -0.89 0.28
C ALA A 94 -5.11 -0.32 -0.90
N VAL A 95 -5.86 -1.17 -1.60
CA VAL A 95 -6.75 -0.75 -2.70
C VAL A 95 -7.82 0.21 -2.17
N TYR A 96 -8.45 -0.14 -1.04
CA TYR A 96 -9.44 0.73 -0.40
C TYR A 96 -8.83 2.10 -0.04
N HIS A 97 -7.60 2.13 0.49
CA HIS A 97 -6.92 3.37 0.83
C HIS A 97 -6.74 4.26 -0.40
N VAL A 98 -6.08 3.75 -1.44
CA VAL A 98 -5.80 4.52 -2.66
C VAL A 98 -7.09 5.00 -3.33
N LYS A 99 -8.10 4.13 -3.42
CA LYS A 99 -9.42 4.46 -4.00
C LYS A 99 -10.10 5.63 -3.30
N ASN A 100 -9.92 5.75 -1.99
CA ASN A 100 -10.62 6.73 -1.16
C ASN A 100 -9.71 7.87 -0.66
N GLY A 101 -8.48 7.97 -1.16
CA GLY A 101 -7.53 9.00 -0.75
C GLY A 101 -7.05 8.86 0.70
N LEU A 102 -7.20 7.68 1.30
CA LEU A 102 -6.61 7.37 2.60
C LEU A 102 -5.16 6.94 2.41
N ARG A 103 -4.38 7.07 3.47
CA ARG A 103 -2.95 6.78 3.47
C ARG A 103 -2.48 6.33 4.84
N VAL A 104 -1.50 5.45 4.85
CA VAL A 104 -0.72 5.20 6.07
C VAL A 104 0.16 6.41 6.34
N ASP A 105 0.18 6.86 7.61
CA ASP A 105 1.07 7.92 8.07
C ASP A 105 2.50 7.37 8.22
N TYR A 106 3.48 8.09 7.66
CA TYR A 106 4.89 7.76 7.85
C TYR A 106 5.33 7.90 9.31
N GLU A 107 4.65 8.73 10.11
CA GLU A 107 4.92 8.82 11.54
C GLU A 107 4.56 7.52 12.27
N GLU A 108 3.49 6.82 11.88
CA GLU A 108 3.16 5.49 12.44
C GLU A 108 4.25 4.46 12.12
N ILE A 109 4.83 4.53 10.92
CA ILE A 109 5.96 3.67 10.50
C ILE A 109 7.19 3.95 11.37
N ALA A 110 7.51 5.23 11.59
CA ALA A 110 8.64 5.63 12.40
C ALA A 110 8.45 5.26 13.88
N GLU A 111 7.25 5.45 14.42
CA GLU A 111 6.91 5.08 15.80
C GLU A 111 6.95 3.58 16.02
N LYS A 112 6.49 2.78 15.05
CA LYS A 112 6.57 1.32 15.13
C LYS A 112 8.02 0.82 15.22
N GLU A 113 8.92 1.39 14.42
CA GLU A 113 10.33 0.95 14.37
C GLU A 113 11.14 1.51 15.54
N PHE A 114 11.03 2.82 15.82
CA PHE A 114 11.95 3.52 16.72
C PHE A 114 11.31 3.93 18.05
N GLY A 115 10.00 3.76 18.20
CA GLY A 115 9.25 4.23 19.37
C GLY A 115 9.45 5.73 19.57
N LYS A 116 9.95 6.11 20.76
CA LYS A 116 10.22 7.52 21.11
C LYS A 116 11.54 8.05 20.55
N ASN A 117 12.40 7.19 20.00
CA ASN A 117 13.76 7.54 19.59
C ASN A 117 13.88 7.75 18.07
N ILE A 118 12.87 8.39 17.47
CA ILE A 118 12.83 8.64 16.03
C ILE A 118 13.95 9.62 15.62
N PRO A 119 14.81 9.27 14.65
CA PRO A 119 15.83 10.18 14.13
C PRO A 119 15.25 11.44 13.49
N LYS A 120 15.92 12.59 13.66
CA LYS A 120 15.46 13.89 13.14
C LYS A 120 15.35 13.96 11.61
N ASP A 121 16.27 13.33 10.91
CA ASP A 121 16.33 13.34 9.45
C ASP A 121 15.87 11.99 8.83
N LEU A 122 15.01 11.26 9.54
CA LEU A 122 14.61 9.91 9.14
C LEU A 122 14.07 9.89 7.70
N GLN A 123 14.63 8.98 6.91
CA GLN A 123 14.07 8.62 5.62
C GLN A 123 13.38 7.26 5.71
N VAL A 124 12.20 7.18 5.10
CA VAL A 124 11.46 5.93 4.90
C VAL A 124 11.48 5.62 3.41
N GLY A 125 12.22 4.57 3.05
CA GLY A 125 12.29 4.03 1.71
C GLY A 125 11.35 2.84 1.53
N ILE A 126 10.88 2.62 0.31
CA ILE A 126 10.18 1.38 -0.05
C ILE A 126 10.81 0.80 -1.31
N ARG A 127 11.25 -0.46 -1.25
CA ARG A 127 11.87 -1.20 -2.37
C ARG A 127 11.07 -2.44 -2.73
N GLY A 128 11.40 -3.07 -3.85
CA GLY A 128 10.72 -4.28 -4.34
C GLY A 128 9.58 -4.00 -5.30
N THR A 129 8.71 -4.99 -5.50
CA THR A 129 7.59 -4.95 -6.46
C THR A 129 6.38 -5.72 -5.94
N GLY A 130 5.17 -5.31 -6.35
CA GLY A 130 3.94 -5.99 -5.97
C GLY A 130 3.78 -6.10 -4.45
N ILE A 131 3.27 -7.23 -3.96
CA ILE A 131 3.09 -7.45 -2.51
C ILE A 131 4.42 -7.69 -1.77
N GLN A 132 5.52 -7.93 -2.51
CA GLN A 132 6.85 -8.13 -1.96
C GLN A 132 7.54 -6.80 -1.59
N GLY A 133 6.85 -5.66 -1.71
CA GLY A 133 7.38 -4.36 -1.28
C GLY A 133 7.81 -4.32 0.17
N GLU A 134 8.98 -3.76 0.47
CA GLU A 134 9.57 -3.70 1.81
C GLU A 134 9.86 -2.27 2.22
N VAL A 135 9.51 -1.92 3.45
CA VAL A 135 9.93 -0.67 4.09
C VAL A 135 11.37 -0.83 4.56
N VAL A 136 12.19 0.17 4.27
CA VAL A 136 13.59 0.27 4.68
C VAL A 136 13.89 1.69 5.19
N PHE A 137 14.98 1.86 5.94
CA PHE A 137 15.35 3.14 6.53
C PHE A 137 16.75 3.57 6.07
N PRO A 138 16.87 4.27 4.91
CA PRO A 138 18.16 4.63 4.30
C PRO A 138 19.15 5.32 5.26
N THR A 139 18.64 6.21 6.11
CA THR A 139 19.46 6.92 7.12
C THR A 139 20.07 6.00 8.17
N ILE A 140 19.43 4.87 8.47
CA ILE A 140 19.96 3.89 9.41
C ILE A 140 20.97 2.98 8.72
N GLU A 141 20.71 2.62 7.46
CA GLU A 141 21.61 1.77 6.67
C GLU A 141 22.85 2.50 6.14
N ASN A 142 22.96 3.81 6.37
CA ASN A 142 24.01 4.69 5.85
C ASN A 142 24.21 4.52 4.34
N LYS A 143 23.10 4.40 3.61
CA LYS A 143 23.04 4.27 2.16
C LYS A 143 21.99 5.24 1.62
N SER A 144 22.17 5.72 0.39
CA SER A 144 21.12 6.46 -0.28
C SER A 144 19.93 5.54 -0.62
N TRP A 145 18.73 6.10 -0.70
CA TRP A 145 17.54 5.36 -1.13
C TRP A 145 17.69 4.75 -2.53
N VAL A 146 18.48 5.38 -3.40
CA VAL A 146 18.82 4.88 -4.74
C VAL A 146 19.68 3.60 -4.66
N GLU A 147 20.72 3.60 -3.82
CA GLU A 147 21.56 2.41 -3.61
C GLU A 147 20.79 1.24 -3.00
N LEU A 148 19.72 1.54 -2.24
CA LEU A 148 18.81 0.54 -1.69
C LEU A 148 17.76 0.05 -2.69
N GLY A 149 17.74 0.58 -3.91
CA GLY A 149 16.76 0.23 -4.93
C GLY A 149 15.33 0.65 -4.56
N CYS A 150 15.19 1.71 -3.77
CA CYS A 150 13.88 2.20 -3.37
C CYS A 150 13.16 2.83 -4.56
N LYS A 151 11.88 2.48 -4.71
CA LYS A 151 10.94 3.11 -5.66
C LYS A 151 10.23 4.32 -5.05
N VAL A 152 10.16 4.36 -3.71
CA VAL A 152 9.57 5.46 -2.94
C VAL A 152 10.58 5.88 -1.88
N ASN A 153 10.69 7.19 -1.64
CA ASN A 153 11.45 7.74 -0.53
C ASN A 153 10.69 8.93 0.05
N ALA A 154 10.47 8.93 1.36
CA ALA A 154 9.89 10.05 2.09
C ALA A 154 10.85 10.49 3.19
N LYS A 155 11.09 11.79 3.30
CA LYS A 155 11.83 12.37 4.42
C LYS A 155 10.83 12.91 5.44
N LEU A 156 10.88 12.42 6.67
CA LEU A 156 10.12 13.00 7.75
C LEU A 156 10.84 14.26 8.21
N SER A 157 10.12 15.38 8.26
CA SER A 157 10.64 16.65 8.77
C SER A 157 10.00 16.89 10.12
N ARG A 158 10.79 16.75 11.19
CA ARG A 158 10.38 17.04 12.58
C ARG A 158 11.12 18.25 13.12
#